data_AF-A0A1I0KJP0-F1
#
_entry.id   AF-A0A1I0KJP0-F1
#
_cell.length_a   1.000
_cell.length_b   1.000
_cell.length_c   1.000
_cell.angle_alpha   90.00
_cell.angle_beta   90.00
_cell.angle_gamma   90.00
#
_symmetry.space_group_name_H-M   'P 1'
#
loop_
_entity.id
_entity.type
_entity.pdbx_description
1 polymer ?
#
loop_
_entity_poly.entity_id
_entity_poly.type
_entity_poly.pdbx_seq_one_letter_code
_entity_poly.pdbx_strand_id
1 'polypeptide(L)'
;MKLAEAPPEGLRVVVFSHDAHLQAVEAFLGGPPAAGLHLRLDEGHAVARAFGVDALPASILVVDGHLTARFSGARDWDSRAMRRLLERLLQERRPTGAASHIDVPPRPQ
;
A
#
# COMPACT_ATOMS: atom_id res chain seq x y z
N MET A 1 0.12 -2.88 -14.99
CA MET A 1 -0.52 -3.51 -13.81
C MET A 1 -1.66 -2.59 -13.42
N LYS A 2 -2.93 -2.98 -13.66
CA LYS A 2 -4.05 -2.02 -13.64
C LYS A 2 -4.29 -1.40 -12.26
N LEU A 3 -3.94 -2.09 -11.18
CA LEU A 3 -4.02 -1.53 -9.83
C LEU A 3 -3.15 -0.28 -9.63
N ALA A 4 -1.95 -0.22 -10.23
CA ALA A 4 -1.07 0.94 -10.12
C ALA A 4 -1.45 2.08 -11.07
N GLU A 5 -2.09 1.75 -12.19
CA GLU A 5 -2.59 2.72 -13.17
C GLU A 5 -3.91 3.37 -12.71
N ALA A 6 -4.78 2.58 -12.06
CA ALA A 6 -6.09 3.00 -11.56
C ALA A 6 -6.37 2.38 -10.18
N PRO A 7 -5.70 2.87 -9.12
CA PRO A 7 -5.94 2.41 -7.76
C PRO A 7 -7.33 2.85 -7.25
N PRO A 8 -7.95 2.09 -6.33
CA PRO A 8 -9.08 2.58 -5.55
C PRO A 8 -8.77 3.93 -4.87
N GLU A 9 -9.80 4.72 -4.63
CA GLU A 9 -9.66 6.00 -3.93
C GLU A 9 -8.97 5.82 -2.56
N GLY A 10 -7.99 6.66 -2.27
CA GLY A 10 -7.19 6.59 -1.04
C GLY A 10 -6.10 5.51 -1.04
N LEU A 11 -5.96 4.71 -2.11
CA LEU A 11 -4.86 3.75 -2.26
C LEU A 11 -3.72 4.34 -3.10
N ARG A 12 -2.48 4.11 -2.65
CA ARG A 12 -1.27 4.34 -3.45
C ARG A 12 -0.45 3.06 -3.50
N VAL A 13 0.10 2.74 -4.66
CA VAL A 13 1.05 1.64 -4.83
C VAL A 13 2.47 2.19 -4.72
N VAL A 14 3.30 1.57 -3.89
CA VAL A 14 4.74 1.87 -3.82
C VAL A 14 5.49 0.56 -3.96
N VAL A 15 6.40 0.49 -4.92
CA VAL A 15 7.22 -0.71 -5.16
C VAL A 15 8.63 -0.46 -4.64
N PHE A 16 9.15 -1.39 -3.85
CA PHE A 16 10.54 -1.44 -3.46
C PHE A 16 11.21 -2.59 -4.21
N SER A 17 12.19 -2.29 -5.06
CA SER A 17 13.01 -3.33 -5.68
C SER A 17 14.24 -3.64 -4.83
N HIS A 18 14.62 -4.91 -4.75
CA HIS A 18 15.88 -5.37 -4.16
C HIS A 18 17.05 -5.30 -5.16
N ASP A 19 16.80 -4.90 -6.41
CA ASP A 19 17.84 -4.73 -7.41
C ASP A 19 18.83 -3.62 -7.00
N ALA A 20 20.10 -3.80 -7.38
CA ALA A 20 21.18 -2.88 -7.03
C ALA A 20 21.11 -1.53 -7.77
N HIS A 21 20.40 -1.45 -8.90
CA HIS A 21 20.30 -0.22 -9.70
C HIS A 21 19.05 -0.25 -10.61
N LEU A 22 18.59 0.94 -11.03
CA LEU A 22 17.35 1.11 -11.79
C LEU A 22 17.37 0.36 -13.13
N GLN A 23 18.53 0.28 -13.80
CA GLN A 23 18.65 -0.38 -15.11
C GLN A 23 18.34 -1.89 -15.03
N ALA A 24 18.62 -2.55 -13.89
CA ALA A 24 18.25 -3.95 -13.70
C ALA A 24 16.71 -4.10 -13.62
N VAL A 25 16.05 -3.17 -12.94
CA VAL A 25 14.58 -3.11 -12.89
C VAL A 25 14.01 -2.88 -14.27
N GLU A 26 14.55 -1.94 -15.04
CA GLU A 26 14.09 -1.65 -16.40
C GLU A 26 14.27 -2.85 -17.34
N ALA A 27 15.39 -3.55 -17.24
CA ALA A 27 15.65 -4.77 -18.00
C ALA A 27 14.64 -5.87 -17.64
N PHE A 28 14.33 -6.05 -16.35
CA PHE A 28 13.32 -7.01 -15.89
C PHE A 28 11.91 -6.66 -16.40
N LEU A 29 11.55 -5.38 -16.38
CA LEU A 29 10.24 -4.89 -16.84
C LEU A 29 10.13 -4.81 -18.38
N GLY A 30 11.25 -4.90 -19.10
CA GLY A 30 11.31 -4.67 -20.54
C GLY A 30 11.11 -3.20 -20.93
N GLY A 31 11.42 -2.25 -20.04
CA GLY A 31 11.25 -0.82 -20.25
C GLY A 31 11.19 -0.03 -18.94
N PRO A 32 11.04 1.31 -19.02
CA PRO A 32 10.95 2.15 -17.83
C PRO A 32 9.71 1.79 -16.98
N PRO A 33 9.83 1.79 -15.64
CA PRO A 33 8.71 1.50 -14.76
C PRO A 33 7.59 2.54 -14.93
N ALA A 34 6.34 2.08 -14.89
CA ALA A 34 5.19 2.96 -14.92
C ALA A 34 5.23 3.94 -13.73
N ALA A 35 4.99 5.24 -13.99
CA ALA A 35 5.08 6.28 -12.96
C ALA A 35 4.18 6.01 -11.73
N GLY A 36 3.02 5.38 -11.93
CA GLY A 36 2.09 5.00 -10.86
C GLY A 36 2.59 3.91 -9.90
N LEU A 37 3.71 3.24 -10.20
CA LEU A 37 4.33 2.27 -9.29
C LEU A 37 5.13 2.93 -8.17
N HIS A 38 5.44 4.22 -8.30
CA HIS A 38 6.26 4.97 -7.35
C HIS A 38 7.51 4.19 -6.89
N LEU A 39 8.22 3.59 -7.86
CA LEU A 39 9.35 2.70 -7.61
C LEU A 39 10.44 3.36 -6.74
N ARG A 40 11.00 2.58 -5.82
CA ARG A 40 12.19 2.88 -5.02
C ARG A 40 13.12 1.68 -5.04
N LEU A 41 14.42 1.91 -4.98
CA LEU A 41 15.39 0.85 -4.71
C LEU A 41 15.53 0.70 -3.20
N ASP A 42 15.53 -0.54 -2.71
CA ASP A 42 15.83 -0.91 -1.33
C ASP A 42 17.23 -1.55 -1.27
N GLU A 43 18.23 -0.75 -1.64
CA GLU A 43 19.63 -1.17 -1.60
C GLU A 43 20.01 -1.59 -0.17
N GLY A 44 20.52 -2.82 -0.01
CA GLY A 44 20.83 -3.38 1.30
C GLY A 44 19.62 -3.86 2.11
N HIS A 45 18.44 -3.94 1.48
CA HIS A 45 17.22 -4.58 2.00
C HIS A 45 16.79 -4.01 3.37
N ALA A 46 16.95 -2.70 3.58
CA ALA A 46 16.66 -2.05 4.85
C ALA A 46 15.14 -1.97 5.07
N VAL A 47 14.38 -1.61 4.03
CA VAL A 47 12.93 -1.54 4.07
C VAL A 47 12.34 -2.93 4.24
N ALA A 48 12.80 -3.91 3.44
CA ALA A 48 12.37 -5.30 3.55
C ALA A 48 12.55 -5.85 4.97
N ARG A 49 13.72 -5.62 5.59
CA ARG A 49 13.99 -6.03 6.98
C ARG A 49 13.09 -5.31 7.98
N ALA A 50 12.91 -4.00 7.85
CA ALA A 50 12.05 -3.22 8.76
C ALA A 50 10.59 -3.72 8.74
N PHE A 51 10.13 -4.23 7.61
CA PHE A 51 8.78 -4.79 7.47
C PHE A 51 8.67 -6.30 7.76
N GLY A 52 9.80 -6.96 7.99
CA GLY A 52 9.88 -8.40 8.23
C GLY A 52 9.63 -9.25 6.99
N VAL A 53 10.05 -8.78 5.81
CA VAL A 53 9.97 -9.53 4.55
C VAL A 53 11.13 -10.51 4.48
N ASP A 54 10.80 -11.81 4.43
CA ASP A 54 11.74 -12.93 4.39
C ASP A 54 11.77 -13.64 3.02
N ALA A 55 10.70 -13.50 2.23
CA ALA A 55 10.58 -14.07 0.90
C ALA A 55 9.94 -13.08 -0.08
N LEU A 56 10.39 -13.13 -1.34
CA LEU A 56 9.83 -12.36 -2.43
C LEU A 56 8.97 -13.22 -3.37
N PRO A 57 7.95 -12.63 -4.04
CA PRO A 57 7.45 -11.27 -3.81
C PRO A 57 6.65 -11.18 -2.51
N ALA A 58 6.69 -10.02 -1.87
CA ALA A 58 5.86 -9.69 -0.72
C ALA A 58 5.12 -8.37 -0.96
N SER A 59 3.90 -8.27 -0.46
CA SER A 59 3.12 -7.04 -0.50
C SER A 59 2.50 -6.76 0.86
N ILE A 60 2.45 -5.49 1.23
CA ILE A 60 2.01 -5.04 2.53
C ILE A 60 1.00 -3.94 2.33
N LEU A 61 -0.11 -4.00 3.06
CA LEU A 61 -1.09 -2.92 3.12
C LEU A 61 -0.88 -2.14 4.40
N VAL A 62 -0.62 -0.85 4.26
CA VAL A 62 -0.55 0.11 5.37
C VAL A 62 -1.73 1.08 5.24
N VAL A 63 -2.50 1.24 6.32
CA VAL A 63 -3.65 2.16 6.40
C VAL A 63 -3.47 3.00 7.66
N ASP A 64 -3.51 4.33 7.50
CA ASP A 64 -3.32 5.29 8.61
C ASP A 64 -2.07 5.02 9.45
N GLY A 65 -0.94 4.71 8.78
CA GLY A 65 0.34 4.42 9.42
C GLY A 65 0.45 3.03 10.07
N HIS A 66 -0.59 2.20 10.00
CA HIS A 66 -0.60 0.87 10.59
C HIS A 66 -0.56 -0.20 9.53
N LEU A 67 0.23 -1.25 9.77
CA LEU A 67 0.23 -2.43 8.94
C LEU A 67 -1.07 -3.23 9.13
N THR A 68 -1.90 -3.27 8.09
CA THR A 68 -3.23 -3.88 8.10
C THR A 68 -3.22 -5.29 7.52
N ALA A 69 -2.39 -5.56 6.51
CA ALA A 69 -2.29 -6.88 5.91
C ALA A 69 -0.89 -7.16 5.33
N ARG A 70 -0.54 -8.45 5.25
CA ARG A 70 0.62 -8.96 4.52
C ARG A 70 0.17 -10.03 3.53
N PHE A 71 0.79 -10.02 2.35
CA PHE A 71 0.57 -10.97 1.30
C PHE A 71 1.91 -11.52 0.85
N SER A 72 2.15 -12.80 1.14
CA SER A 72 3.32 -13.53 0.65
C SER A 72 3.02 -14.14 -0.72
N GLY A 73 4.01 -14.10 -1.61
CA GLY A 73 3.95 -14.69 -2.94
C GLY A 73 3.19 -13.84 -3.97
N ALA A 74 3.20 -14.33 -5.22
CA ALA A 74 2.52 -13.67 -6.33
C ALA A 74 1.00 -13.64 -6.12
N ARG A 75 0.37 -12.56 -6.58
CA ARG A 75 -1.08 -12.35 -6.47
C ARG A 75 -1.63 -11.77 -7.77
N ASP A 76 -2.85 -12.14 -8.09
CA ASP A 76 -3.63 -11.46 -9.12
C ASP A 76 -4.26 -10.17 -8.55
N TRP A 77 -3.48 -9.10 -8.61
CA TRP A 77 -3.87 -7.76 -8.15
C TRP A 77 -4.96 -7.11 -8.98
N ASP A 78 -5.18 -7.58 -10.21
CA ASP A 78 -6.18 -7.03 -11.12
C ASP A 78 -7.54 -7.75 -10.98
N SER A 79 -7.59 -8.85 -10.22
CA SER A 79 -8.84 -9.59 -9.97
C SER A 79 -9.90 -8.76 -9.24
N ARG A 80 -11.17 -9.00 -9.60
CA ARG A 80 -12.33 -8.39 -8.91
C ARG A 80 -12.38 -8.74 -7.42
N ALA A 81 -11.95 -9.95 -7.06
CA ALA A 81 -11.91 -10.39 -5.66
C ALA A 81 -10.88 -9.59 -4.86
N MET A 82 -9.68 -9.37 -5.42
CA MET A 82 -8.64 -8.58 -4.76
C MET A 82 -9.06 -7.11 -4.61
N ARG A 83 -9.67 -6.51 -5.64
CA ARG A 83 -10.21 -5.14 -5.56
C ARG A 83 -11.21 -4.99 -4.41
N ARG A 84 -12.18 -5.88 -4.31
CA ARG A 84 -13.17 -5.87 -3.21
C ARG A 84 -12.52 -6.07 -1.84
N LEU A 85 -11.50 -6.94 -1.74
CA LEU A 85 -10.76 -7.13 -0.51
C LEU A 85 -10.05 -5.84 -0.07
N LEU A 86 -9.35 -5.17 -1.00
CA LEU A 86 -8.66 -3.92 -0.71
C LEU A 86 -9.64 -2.82 -0.30
N GLU A 87 -10.74 -2.65 -1.03
CA GLU A 87 -11.81 -1.69 -0.69
C GLU A 87 -12.35 -1.92 0.73
N ARG A 88 -12.61 -3.18 1.10
CA ARG A 88 -13.08 -3.53 2.44
C ARG A 88 -12.03 -3.19 3.51
N LEU A 89 -10.77 -3.56 3.31
CA LEU A 89 -9.69 -3.29 4.27
C LEU A 89 -9.41 -1.79 4.45
N LEU A 90 -9.64 -0.99 3.40
CA LEU A 90 -9.54 0.48 3.47
C LEU A 90 -10.71 1.10 4.26
N GLN A 91 -11.90 0.49 4.21
CA GLN A 91 -13.10 0.98 4.91
C GLN A 91 -13.14 0.57 6.39
N GLU A 92 -12.68 -0.65 6.73
CA GLU A 92 -12.71 -1.19 8.10
C GLU A 92 -11.94 -0.33 9.13
N ARG A 93 -11.07 0.58 8.68
CA ARG A 93 -10.32 1.51 9.55
C ARG A 93 -10.78 2.95 9.52
N ARG A 94 -11.68 3.36 8.61
CA ARG A 94 -12.30 4.68 8.73
C ARG A 94 -13.12 4.61 10.02
N PRO A 95 -12.74 5.31 11.10
CA PRO A 95 -13.50 5.23 12.33
C PRO A 95 -14.94 5.61 11.99
N THR A 96 -15.90 4.99 12.65
CA THR A 96 -17.25 5.54 12.80
C THR A 96 -17.12 6.88 13.53
N GLY A 97 -16.58 7.90 12.88
CA GLY A 97 -16.48 9.28 13.33
C GLY A 97 -17.81 10.02 13.14
N ALA A 98 -18.91 9.31 13.35
CA ALA A 98 -20.26 9.85 13.47
C ALA A 98 -20.75 9.49 14.87
N ALA A 99 -20.12 10.07 15.89
CA ALA A 99 -20.65 10.11 17.25
C ALA A 99 -20.34 11.48 17.85
N SER A 100 -21.35 12.33 17.71
CA SER A 100 -21.72 13.40 18.64
C SER A 100 -20.79 14.62 18.74
N HIS A 101 -21.24 15.67 18.05
CA HIS A 101 -21.19 17.03 18.59
C HIS A 101 -21.65 16.98 20.06
N ILE A 102 -20.69 17.04 20.99
CA ILE A 102 -21.00 17.35 22.38
C ILE A 102 -21.14 18.87 22.41
N ASP A 103 -22.39 19.31 22.41
CA ASP A 103 -22.76 20.68 22.71
C ASP A 103 -22.39 20.93 24.18
N VAL A 104 -21.38 21.78 24.41
CA VAL A 104 -20.95 22.18 25.75
C VAL A 104 -21.71 23.46 26.09
N PRO A 105 -22.68 23.46 27.02
CA PRO A 105 -23.38 24.68 27.38
C PRO A 105 -22.41 25.66 28.06
N PRO A 106 -22.55 26.98 27.83
CA PRO A 106 -21.69 27.98 28.45
C PRO A 106 -21.91 28.02 29.96
N ARG A 107 -20.81 28.15 30.71
CA ARG A 107 -20.86 28.30 32.17
C ARG A 107 -21.50 29.65 32.53
N PRO A 108 -22.41 29.70 33.53
CA PRO A 108 -22.88 30.97 34.07
C PRO A 108 -21.75 31.69 34.82
N GLN A 109 -21.81 33.01 34.76
CA GLN A 109 -20.82 33.95 35.29
C GLN A 109 -20.80 34.00 36.82
#